data_AF-A0A7S3SVP3-F1
#
_entry.id   AF-A0A7S3SVP3-F1
#
_cell.length_a   1.000
_cell.length_b   1.000
_cell.length_c   1.000
_cell.angle_alpha   90.00
_cell.angle_beta   90.00
_cell.angle_gamma   90.00
#
_symmetry.space_group_name_H-M   'P 1'
#
loop_
_entity.id
_entity.type
_entity.pdbx_description
1 polymer ?
#
loop_
_entity_poly.entity_id
_entity_poly.type
_entity_poly.pdbx_seq_one_letter_code
_entity_poly.pdbx_strand_id
1 'polypeptide(L)'
;EELRRKEADAALAVRKVIQRVRAATPENYESLLAELEEAQHKNLEAMGSLAERISQEATETLKLTQRRIDDINEQRAEEERRRVEEEKRRKEEQEKVDRIMKEMSNEVKEALATVEGAVADAKSADGQEGTPDEMVASAEATEKALNAVLETLETTSSMLVEKSKEMGECDAARRVKREVGDLHAQ
;
A
#
# COMPACT_ATOMS: atom_id res chain seq x y z
N GLU A 1 46.04 26.61 41.48
CA GLU A 1 44.64 26.18 41.59
C GLU A 1 43.75 26.84 40.52
N GLU A 2 43.88 28.16 40.30
CA GLU A 2 43.12 28.89 39.28
C GLU A 2 43.28 28.37 37.84
N LEU A 3 44.49 27.96 37.43
CA LEU A 3 44.74 27.40 36.08
C LEU A 3 43.90 26.14 35.82
N ARG A 4 43.91 25.17 36.75
CA ARG A 4 43.11 23.95 36.62
C ARG A 4 41.61 24.24 36.58
N ARG A 5 41.15 25.29 37.27
CA ARG A 5 39.75 25.70 37.25
C ARG A 5 39.37 26.26 35.87
N LYS A 6 40.21 27.11 35.28
CA LYS A 6 40.03 27.62 33.91
C LYS A 6 40.02 26.51 32.86
N GLU A 7 40.95 25.55 32.97
CA GLU A 7 40.98 24.37 32.09
C GLU A 7 39.69 23.55 32.19
N ALA A 8 39.20 23.31 33.42
CA ALA A 8 37.98 22.56 33.66
C ALA A 8 36.72 23.28 33.13
N ASP A 9 36.64 24.61 33.32
CA ASP A 9 35.51 25.42 32.84
C ASP A 9 35.45 25.44 31.31
N ALA A 10 36.60 25.61 30.66
CA ALA A 10 36.74 25.56 29.19
C ALA A 10 36.36 24.16 28.64
N ALA A 11 36.84 23.09 29.28
CA ALA A 11 36.48 21.72 28.91
C ALA A 11 34.99 21.44 29.10
N LEU A 12 34.36 21.99 30.15
CA LEU A 12 32.93 21.83 30.40
C LEU A 12 32.09 22.52 29.32
N ALA A 13 32.51 23.68 28.83
CA ALA A 13 31.84 24.38 27.74
C ALA A 13 31.78 23.50 26.48
N VAL A 14 32.90 22.87 26.10
CA VAL A 14 32.96 21.96 24.94
C VAL A 14 32.14 20.69 25.18
N ARG A 15 32.21 20.08 26.37
CA ARG A 15 31.39 18.89 26.70
C ARG A 15 29.89 19.14 26.58
N LYS A 16 29.40 20.34 26.90
CA LYS A 16 27.99 20.68 26.70
C LYS A 16 27.58 20.62 25.23
N VAL A 17 28.45 21.05 24.32
CA VAL A 17 28.19 20.95 22.88
C VAL A 17 28.27 19.50 22.41
N ILE A 18 29.26 18.73 22.87
CA ILE A 18 29.35 17.27 22.61
C ILE A 18 28.05 16.55 23.02
N GLN A 19 27.50 16.87 24.20
CA GLN A 19 26.24 16.29 24.65
C GLN A 19 25.06 16.65 23.74
N ARG A 20 25.00 17.87 23.20
CA ARG A 20 23.99 18.25 22.20
C ARG A 20 24.17 17.48 20.89
N VAL A 21 25.40 17.31 20.42
CA VAL A 21 25.72 16.51 19.23
C VAL A 21 25.31 15.04 19.38
N ARG A 22 25.39 14.45 20.59
CA ARG A 22 24.85 13.08 20.83
C ARG A 22 23.35 12.98 20.60
N ALA A 23 22.62 14.06 20.84
CA ALA A 23 21.18 14.15 20.65
C ALA A 23 20.78 14.72 19.28
N ALA A 24 21.74 14.90 18.36
CA ALA A 24 21.47 15.44 17.05
C ALA A 24 20.53 14.53 16.24
N THR A 25 19.71 15.18 15.41
CA THR A 25 18.88 14.59 14.36
C THR A 25 19.48 14.91 13.00
N PRO A 26 19.09 14.21 11.92
CA PRO A 26 19.62 14.48 10.59
C PRO A 26 19.49 15.96 10.16
N GLU A 27 18.43 16.63 10.62
CA GLU A 27 18.10 18.01 10.23
C GLU A 27 18.94 19.08 10.95
N ASN A 28 19.52 18.75 12.11
CA ASN A 28 20.28 19.71 12.93
C ASN A 28 21.76 19.34 13.13
N TYR A 29 22.19 18.18 12.61
CA TYR A 29 23.54 17.67 12.80
C TYR A 29 24.62 18.61 12.28
N GLU A 30 24.46 19.14 11.07
CA GLU A 30 25.44 20.07 10.48
C GLU A 30 25.62 21.35 11.31
N SER A 31 24.52 21.92 11.82
CA SER A 31 24.55 23.08 12.69
C SER A 31 25.29 22.77 14.00
N LEU A 32 25.01 21.63 14.62
CA LEU A 32 25.65 21.23 15.88
C LEU A 32 27.12 20.83 15.69
N LEU A 33 27.50 20.34 14.52
CA LEU A 33 28.89 20.09 14.14
C LEU A 33 29.67 21.41 14.06
N ALA A 34 29.14 22.41 13.35
CA ALA A 34 29.75 23.73 13.27
C ALA A 34 29.89 24.39 14.67
N GLU A 35 28.87 24.28 15.52
CA GLU A 35 28.95 24.75 16.91
C GLU A 35 30.02 24.04 17.73
N LEU A 36 30.22 22.73 17.50
CA LEU A 36 31.26 21.96 18.19
C LEU A 36 32.66 22.40 17.75
N GLU A 37 32.88 22.57 16.45
CA GLU A 37 34.14 23.06 15.89
C GLU A 37 34.46 24.47 16.42
N GLU A 38 33.46 25.36 16.43
CA GLU A 38 33.62 26.72 16.97
C GLU A 38 33.94 26.68 18.48
N ALA A 39 33.24 25.85 19.25
CA ALA A 39 33.48 25.72 20.68
C ALA A 39 34.87 25.13 21.00
N GLN A 40 35.33 24.15 20.21
CA GLN A 40 36.68 23.61 20.32
C GLN A 40 37.73 24.68 20.00
N HIS A 41 37.55 25.43 18.91
CA HIS A 41 38.48 26.48 18.50
C HIS A 41 38.60 27.59 19.55
N LYS A 42 37.47 28.08 20.08
CA LYS A 42 37.44 29.14 21.11
C LYS A 42 38.10 28.73 22.43
N ASN A 43 38.08 27.44 22.77
CA ASN A 43 38.54 26.95 24.08
C ASN A 43 39.85 26.14 24.00
N LEU A 44 40.44 25.96 22.80
CA LEU A 44 41.55 25.04 22.58
C LEU A 44 42.75 25.33 23.50
N GLU A 45 43.18 26.59 23.54
CA GLU A 45 44.31 27.02 24.38
C GLU A 45 43.96 26.97 25.88
N ALA A 46 42.72 27.32 26.22
CA ALA A 46 42.26 27.38 27.61
C ALA A 46 42.09 25.99 28.25
N MET A 47 41.84 24.95 27.45
CA MET A 47 41.69 23.56 27.94
C MET A 47 43.02 22.91 28.37
N GLY A 48 44.16 23.40 27.87
CA GLY A 48 45.49 22.94 28.27
C GLY A 48 45.63 21.41 28.26
N SER A 49 45.90 20.85 29.44
CA SER A 49 46.10 19.40 29.61
C SER A 49 44.87 18.52 29.32
N LEU A 50 43.67 19.09 29.29
CA LEU A 50 42.42 18.36 29.02
C LEU A 50 42.06 18.29 27.54
N ALA A 51 42.70 19.09 26.68
CA ALA A 51 42.32 19.27 25.28
C ALA A 51 42.28 17.93 24.52
N GLU A 52 43.33 17.10 24.65
CA GLU A 52 43.43 15.82 23.93
C GLU A 52 42.27 14.87 24.28
N ARG A 53 41.95 14.74 25.57
CA ARG A 53 40.87 13.87 26.04
C ARG A 53 39.50 14.33 25.55
N ILE A 54 39.26 15.64 25.54
CA ILE A 54 38.00 16.21 25.04
C ILE A 54 37.88 16.06 23.52
N SER A 55 38.97 16.22 22.78
CA SER A 55 38.99 16.00 21.32
C SER A 55 38.72 14.53 20.95
N GLN A 56 39.23 13.58 21.74
CA GLN A 56 38.89 12.16 21.56
C GLN A 56 37.40 11.91 21.83
N GLU A 57 36.85 12.43 22.93
CA GLU A 57 35.42 12.31 23.26
C GLU A 57 34.52 12.89 22.16
N ALA A 58 34.91 14.04 21.60
CA ALA A 58 34.22 14.66 20.46
C ALA A 58 34.26 13.76 19.22
N THR A 59 35.43 13.21 18.88
CA THR A 59 35.60 12.33 17.71
C THR A 59 34.77 11.06 17.82
N GLU A 60 34.78 10.40 18.98
CA GLU A 60 33.96 9.21 19.23
C GLU A 60 32.47 9.52 19.15
N THR A 61 32.06 10.64 19.74
CA THR A 61 30.69 11.12 19.70
C THR A 61 30.24 11.39 18.26
N LEU A 62 31.06 12.07 17.45
CA LEU A 62 30.76 12.35 16.05
C LEU A 62 30.59 11.07 15.24
N LYS A 63 31.49 10.09 15.41
CA LYS A 63 31.39 8.78 14.75
C LYS A 63 30.10 8.04 15.13
N LEU A 64 29.74 8.04 16.41
CA LEU A 64 28.53 7.37 16.87
C LEU A 64 27.26 8.07 16.37
N THR A 65 27.22 9.40 16.46
CA THR A 65 26.10 10.20 15.98
C THR A 65 25.94 10.05 14.46
N GLN A 66 27.03 10.08 13.69
CA GLN A 66 26.99 9.88 12.24
C GLN A 66 26.37 8.53 11.89
N ARG A 67 26.84 7.43 12.51
CA ARG A 67 26.26 6.09 12.30
C ARG A 67 24.76 6.07 12.59
N ARG A 68 24.34 6.66 13.71
CA ARG A 68 22.92 6.74 14.07
C ARG A 68 22.11 7.52 13.02
N ILE A 69 22.65 8.61 12.48
CA ILE A 69 22.01 9.40 11.43
C ILE A 69 21.91 8.59 10.13
N ASP A 70 22.97 7.88 9.77
CA ASP A 70 22.99 7.00 8.61
C ASP A 70 21.91 5.91 8.73
N ASP A 71 21.83 5.24 9.89
CA ASP A 71 20.80 4.23 10.19
C ASP A 71 19.38 4.82 10.10
N ILE A 72 19.15 6.02 10.62
CA ILE A 72 17.85 6.71 10.54
C ILE A 72 17.49 7.03 9.08
N ASN A 73 18.45 7.50 8.30
CA ASN A 73 18.23 7.84 6.90
C ASN A 73 17.96 6.59 6.05
N GLU A 74 18.67 5.49 6.31
CA GLU A 74 18.44 4.20 5.66
C GLU A 74 17.05 3.66 6.00
N GLN A 75 16.64 3.68 7.27
CA GLN A 75 15.30 3.26 7.68
C GLN A 75 14.20 4.11 7.04
N ARG A 76 14.37 5.44 6.98
CA ARG A 76 13.41 6.33 6.31
C ARG A 76 13.30 6.02 4.81
N ALA A 77 14.44 5.74 4.16
CA ALA A 77 14.46 5.39 2.74
C ALA A 77 13.81 4.03 2.46
N GLU A 78 14.05 3.03 3.32
CA GLU A 78 13.42 1.71 3.21
C GLU A 78 11.91 1.78 3.47
N GLU A 79 11.47 2.50 4.50
CA GLU A 79 10.05 2.66 4.82
C GLU A 79 9.29 3.36 3.67
N GLU A 80 9.87 4.41 3.09
CA GLU A 80 9.26 5.09 1.95
C GLU A 80 9.20 4.19 0.72
N ARG A 81 10.27 3.43 0.43
CA ARG A 81 10.26 2.42 -0.66
C ARG A 81 9.17 1.39 -0.44
N ARG A 82 9.06 0.82 0.76
CA ARG A 82 8.04 -0.17 1.10
C ARG A 82 6.65 0.42 0.93
N ARG A 83 6.42 1.66 1.38
CA ARG A 83 5.13 2.34 1.24
C ARG A 83 4.75 2.53 -0.23
N VAL A 84 5.68 2.97 -1.07
CA VAL A 84 5.44 3.15 -2.52
C VAL A 84 5.17 1.81 -3.21
N GLU A 85 5.91 0.76 -2.86
CA GLU A 85 5.70 -0.59 -3.40
C GLU A 85 4.35 -1.19 -2.96
N GLU A 86 3.97 -1.05 -1.70
CA GLU A 86 2.67 -1.49 -1.18
C GLU A 86 1.51 -0.72 -1.82
N GLU A 87 1.64 0.59 -2.02
CA GLU A 87 0.62 1.38 -2.70
C GLU A 87 0.48 0.97 -4.17
N LYS A 88 1.61 0.73 -4.86
CA LYS A 88 1.61 0.25 -6.24
C LYS A 88 0.96 -1.14 -6.34
N ARG A 89 1.36 -2.08 -5.48
CA ARG A 89 0.76 -3.43 -5.44
C ARG A 89 -0.74 -3.36 -5.17
N ARG A 90 -1.17 -2.51 -4.24
CA ARG A 90 -2.59 -2.33 -3.92
C ARG A 90 -3.38 -1.79 -5.12
N LYS A 91 -2.82 -0.85 -5.89
CA LYS A 91 -3.46 -0.34 -7.12
C LYS A 91 -3.55 -1.42 -8.19
N GLU A 92 -2.47 -2.15 -8.44
CA GLU A 92 -2.44 -3.25 -9.41
C GLU A 92 -3.45 -4.36 -9.05
N GLU A 93 -3.55 -4.73 -7.77
CA GLU A 93 -4.54 -5.68 -7.27
C GLU A 93 -5.97 -5.15 -7.44
N GLN A 94 -6.22 -3.87 -7.14
CA GLN A 94 -7.53 -3.24 -7.33
C GLN A 94 -7.94 -3.23 -8.80
N GLU A 95 -7.04 -2.83 -9.70
CA GLU A 95 -7.30 -2.81 -11.14
C GLU A 95 -7.58 -4.21 -11.69
N LYS A 96 -6.91 -5.23 -11.14
CA LYS A 96 -7.19 -6.64 -11.50
C LYS A 96 -8.60 -7.05 -11.06
N VAL A 97 -9.00 -6.71 -9.84
CA VAL A 97 -10.36 -6.98 -9.33
C VAL A 97 -11.40 -6.26 -10.20
N ASP A 98 -11.21 -4.96 -10.47
CA ASP A 98 -12.14 -4.16 -11.25
C ASP A 98 -12.29 -4.68 -12.69
N ARG A 99 -11.18 -5.10 -13.31
CA ARG A 99 -11.19 -5.73 -14.64
C ARG A 99 -12.02 -7.00 -14.66
N ILE A 100 -11.77 -7.90 -13.70
CA ILE A 100 -12.50 -9.16 -13.61
C ILE A 100 -14.00 -8.90 -13.38
N MET A 101 -14.35 -8.00 -12.45
CA MET A 101 -15.75 -7.66 -12.18
C MET A 101 -16.44 -7.06 -13.40
N LYS A 102 -15.73 -6.25 -14.20
CA LYS A 102 -16.25 -5.67 -15.44
C LYS A 102 -16.49 -6.75 -16.51
N GLU A 103 -15.55 -7.68 -16.69
CA GLU A 103 -15.71 -8.81 -17.61
C GLU A 103 -16.96 -9.63 -17.25
N MET A 104 -17.12 -9.99 -15.98
CA MET A 104 -18.28 -10.76 -15.52
C MET A 104 -19.59 -9.99 -15.67
N SER A 105 -19.59 -8.69 -15.35
CA SER A 105 -20.79 -7.86 -15.52
C SER A 105 -21.22 -7.78 -16.99
N ASN A 106 -20.27 -7.77 -17.92
CA ASN A 106 -20.58 -7.78 -19.35
C ASN A 106 -21.16 -9.14 -19.79
N GLU A 107 -20.55 -10.25 -19.37
CA GLU A 107 -21.06 -11.60 -19.68
C GLU A 107 -22.50 -11.80 -19.17
N VAL A 108 -22.81 -11.37 -17.93
CA VAL A 108 -24.17 -11.44 -17.39
C VAL A 108 -25.14 -10.55 -18.18
N LYS A 109 -24.72 -9.35 -18.60
CA LYS A 109 -25.57 -8.46 -19.41
C LYS A 109 -25.88 -9.04 -20.78
N GLU A 110 -24.90 -9.65 -21.44
CA GLU A 110 -25.09 -10.32 -22.73
C GLU A 110 -26.05 -11.51 -22.61
N ALA A 111 -25.92 -12.29 -21.53
CA ALA A 111 -26.85 -13.36 -21.22
C ALA A 111 -28.29 -12.83 -20.99
N LEU A 112 -28.44 -11.78 -20.16
CA LEU A 112 -29.74 -11.17 -19.87
C LEU A 112 -30.41 -10.57 -21.12
N ALA A 113 -29.66 -9.89 -21.99
CA ALA A 113 -30.20 -9.34 -23.24
C ALA A 113 -30.77 -10.44 -24.16
N THR A 114 -30.14 -11.63 -24.16
CA THR A 114 -30.64 -12.79 -24.92
C THR A 114 -31.98 -13.31 -24.37
N VAL A 115 -32.14 -13.32 -23.03
CA VAL A 115 -33.45 -13.65 -22.40
C VAL A 115 -34.49 -12.62 -22.79
N GLU A 116 -34.17 -11.33 -22.64
CA GLU A 116 -35.14 -10.25 -22.87
C GLU A 116 -35.66 -10.26 -24.30
N GLY A 117 -34.79 -10.54 -25.29
CA GLY A 117 -35.17 -10.75 -26.68
C GLY A 117 -36.15 -11.91 -26.84
N ALA A 118 -35.81 -13.09 -26.31
CA ALA A 118 -36.68 -14.27 -26.40
C ALA A 118 -38.03 -14.09 -25.69
N VAL A 119 -38.05 -13.40 -24.55
CA VAL A 119 -39.28 -13.08 -23.81
C VAL A 119 -40.14 -12.06 -24.57
N ALA A 120 -39.53 -11.07 -25.24
CA ALA A 120 -40.26 -10.13 -26.07
C ALA A 120 -40.91 -10.82 -27.27
N ASP A 121 -40.17 -11.70 -27.95
CA ASP A 121 -40.67 -12.50 -29.07
C ASP A 121 -41.85 -13.39 -28.62
N ALA A 122 -41.73 -14.00 -27.43
CA ALA A 122 -42.78 -14.83 -26.85
C ALA A 122 -44.06 -14.05 -26.53
N LYS A 123 -43.92 -12.84 -25.95
CA LYS A 123 -45.06 -11.96 -25.63
C LYS A 123 -45.76 -11.42 -26.88
N SER A 124 -45.03 -11.17 -27.96
CA SER A 124 -45.65 -10.76 -29.23
C SER A 124 -46.49 -11.89 -29.86
N ALA A 125 -46.16 -13.15 -29.61
CA ALA A 125 -46.94 -14.30 -30.07
C ALA A 125 -48.24 -14.52 -29.27
N ASP A 126 -48.28 -14.14 -27.99
CA ASP A 126 -49.43 -14.34 -27.08
C ASP A 126 -50.62 -13.39 -27.36
N GLY A 127 -50.40 -12.31 -28.13
CA GLY A 127 -51.40 -11.30 -28.49
C GLY A 127 -52.07 -11.50 -29.86
N GLN A 128 -51.62 -12.47 -30.65
CA GLN A 128 -52.22 -12.82 -31.93
C GLN A 128 -53.01 -14.13 -31.77
N GLU A 129 -54.18 -14.27 -32.42
CA GLU A 129 -54.89 -15.56 -32.55
C GLU A 129 -54.06 -16.51 -33.43
N GLY A 130 -52.92 -16.95 -32.89
CA GLY A 130 -52.05 -17.93 -33.49
C GLY A 130 -52.67 -19.31 -33.38
N THR A 131 -52.32 -20.16 -34.34
CA THR A 131 -52.67 -21.58 -34.27
C THR A 131 -52.00 -22.20 -33.03
N PRO A 132 -52.55 -23.28 -32.44
CA PRO A 132 -51.92 -23.99 -31.33
C PRO A 132 -50.46 -24.36 -31.60
N ASP A 133 -50.10 -24.65 -32.85
CA ASP A 133 -48.74 -24.96 -33.27
C ASP A 133 -47.78 -23.76 -33.14
N GLU A 134 -48.25 -22.53 -33.38
CA GLU A 134 -47.45 -21.30 -33.23
C GLU A 134 -47.21 -20.95 -31.76
N MET A 135 -48.19 -21.22 -30.88
CA MET A 135 -48.04 -21.06 -29.43
C MET A 135 -47.01 -22.04 -28.86
N VAL A 136 -47.02 -23.30 -29.32
CA VAL A 136 -46.04 -24.31 -28.91
C VAL A 136 -44.64 -23.93 -29.40
N ALA A 137 -44.50 -23.48 -30.64
CA ALA A 137 -43.20 -23.05 -31.18
C ALA A 137 -42.60 -21.85 -30.40
N SER A 138 -43.45 -20.90 -29.98
CA SER A 138 -43.05 -19.76 -29.15
C SER A 138 -42.61 -20.18 -27.74
N ALA A 139 -43.37 -21.09 -27.11
CA ALA A 139 -43.02 -21.65 -25.80
C ALA A 139 -41.68 -22.42 -25.84
N GLU A 140 -41.47 -23.26 -26.86
CA GLU A 140 -40.20 -23.98 -27.06
C GLU A 140 -39.01 -23.04 -27.32
N ALA A 141 -39.21 -21.94 -28.04
CA ALA A 141 -38.17 -20.93 -28.25
C ALA A 141 -37.80 -20.22 -26.93
N THR A 142 -38.80 -19.91 -26.11
CA THR A 142 -38.61 -19.32 -24.77
C THR A 142 -37.88 -20.29 -23.84
N GLU A 143 -38.26 -21.57 -23.83
CA GLU A 143 -37.62 -22.60 -23.03
C GLU A 143 -36.15 -22.80 -23.43
N LYS A 144 -35.85 -22.85 -24.74
CA LYS A 144 -34.47 -22.92 -25.23
C LYS A 144 -33.65 -21.69 -24.81
N ALA A 145 -34.23 -20.49 -24.86
CA ALA A 145 -33.54 -19.27 -24.42
C ALA A 145 -33.28 -19.27 -22.90
N LEU A 146 -34.25 -19.73 -22.09
CA LEU A 146 -34.07 -19.87 -20.64
C LEU A 146 -33.00 -20.90 -20.30
N ASN A 147 -32.98 -22.05 -20.97
CA ASN A 147 -31.95 -23.09 -20.77
C ASN A 147 -30.55 -22.58 -21.16
N ALA A 148 -30.42 -21.87 -22.29
CA ALA A 148 -29.15 -21.27 -22.68
C ALA A 148 -28.64 -20.25 -21.64
N VAL A 149 -29.55 -19.54 -20.97
CA VAL A 149 -29.20 -18.56 -19.93
C VAL A 149 -28.85 -19.23 -18.61
N LEU A 150 -29.52 -20.31 -18.24
CA LEU A 150 -29.12 -21.13 -17.09
C LEU A 150 -27.69 -21.67 -17.29
N GLU A 151 -27.38 -22.21 -18.46
CA GLU A 151 -26.03 -22.71 -18.78
C GLU A 151 -24.99 -21.58 -18.77
N THR A 152 -25.35 -20.39 -19.29
CA THR A 152 -24.48 -19.21 -19.24
C THR A 152 -24.28 -18.74 -17.80
N LEU A 153 -25.32 -18.73 -16.97
CA LEU A 153 -25.24 -18.33 -15.56
C LEU A 153 -24.40 -19.32 -14.74
N GLU A 154 -24.54 -20.63 -14.96
CA GLU A 154 -23.70 -21.67 -14.34
C GLU A 154 -22.24 -21.52 -14.77
N THR A 155 -21.99 -21.25 -16.05
CA THR A 155 -20.65 -21.01 -16.58
C THR A 155 -20.04 -19.74 -15.99
N THR A 156 -20.78 -18.62 -15.95
CA THR A 156 -20.31 -17.38 -15.33
C THR A 156 -20.11 -17.54 -13.81
N SER A 157 -20.96 -18.32 -13.12
CA SER A 157 -20.81 -18.62 -11.70
C SER A 157 -19.55 -19.45 -11.40
N SER A 158 -19.26 -20.47 -12.21
CA SER A 158 -18.03 -21.26 -12.06
C SER A 158 -16.77 -20.44 -12.39
N MET A 159 -16.80 -19.63 -13.46
CA MET A 159 -15.73 -18.68 -13.78
C MET A 159 -15.52 -17.64 -12.67
N LEU A 160 -16.60 -17.21 -11.99
CA LEU A 160 -16.54 -16.31 -10.85
C LEU A 160 -15.80 -16.94 -9.67
N VAL A 161 -16.08 -18.19 -9.36
CA VAL A 161 -15.34 -18.94 -8.33
C VAL A 161 -13.86 -19.08 -8.72
N GLU A 162 -13.55 -19.43 -9.96
CA GLU A 162 -12.17 -19.58 -10.42
C GLU A 162 -11.40 -18.25 -10.41
N LYS A 163 -11.93 -17.21 -11.04
CA LYS A 163 -11.31 -15.89 -11.09
C LYS A 163 -11.23 -15.25 -9.69
N SER A 164 -12.14 -15.58 -8.76
CA SER A 164 -12.02 -15.12 -7.37
C SER A 164 -10.74 -15.66 -6.70
N LYS A 165 -10.28 -16.87 -7.04
CA LYS A 165 -9.01 -17.42 -6.51
C LYS A 165 -7.81 -16.60 -6.99
N GLU A 166 -7.91 -15.99 -8.17
CA GLU A 166 -6.84 -15.18 -8.76
C GLU A 166 -6.77 -13.73 -8.26
N MET A 167 -7.79 -13.23 -7.56
CA MET A 167 -7.89 -11.84 -7.09
C MET A 167 -6.96 -11.47 -5.91
N GLY A 168 -6.16 -12.42 -5.38
CA GLY A 168 -5.25 -12.15 -4.26
C GLY A 168 -5.97 -11.96 -2.92
N GLU A 169 -5.33 -11.30 -1.95
CA GLU A 169 -5.83 -11.11 -0.58
C GLU A 169 -6.17 -9.67 -0.21
N CYS A 170 -6.22 -8.75 -1.17
CA CYS A 170 -6.57 -7.36 -0.89
C CYS A 170 -8.01 -7.22 -0.34
N ASP A 171 -8.30 -6.11 0.32
CA ASP A 171 -9.62 -5.88 0.93
C ASP A 171 -10.77 -5.94 -0.10
N ALA A 172 -10.53 -5.47 -1.32
CA ALA A 172 -11.51 -5.57 -2.41
C ALA A 172 -11.75 -7.02 -2.83
N ALA A 173 -10.69 -7.81 -3.00
CA ALA A 173 -10.79 -9.24 -3.28
C ALA A 173 -11.51 -10.00 -2.17
N ARG A 174 -11.25 -9.66 -0.90
CA ARG A 174 -11.93 -10.27 0.26
C ARG A 174 -13.42 -9.97 0.28
N ARG A 175 -13.82 -8.75 -0.10
CA ARG A 175 -15.24 -8.39 -0.24
C ARG A 175 -15.90 -9.21 -1.34
N VAL A 176 -15.30 -9.24 -2.52
CA VAL A 176 -15.82 -10.02 -3.67
C VAL A 176 -15.91 -11.51 -3.31
N LYS A 177 -14.85 -12.10 -2.74
CA LYS A 177 -14.86 -13.50 -2.31
C LYS A 177 -15.97 -13.84 -1.30
N ARG A 178 -16.28 -12.91 -0.39
CA ARG A 178 -17.38 -13.11 0.57
C ARG A 178 -18.73 -13.13 -0.14
N GLU A 179 -18.98 -12.14 -1.00
CA GLU A 179 -20.24 -12.05 -1.76
C GLU A 179 -20.42 -13.27 -2.68
N VAL A 180 -19.34 -13.73 -3.35
CA VAL A 180 -19.36 -14.95 -4.18
C VAL A 180 -19.63 -16.20 -3.34
N GLY A 181 -18.98 -16.31 -2.17
CA GLY A 181 -19.18 -17.44 -1.27
C GLY A 181 -20.61 -17.53 -0.74
N ASP A 182 -21.21 -16.38 -0.39
CA ASP A 182 -22.59 -16.30 0.09
C ASP A 182 -23.59 -16.69 -1.01
N LEU A 183 -23.33 -16.31 -2.27
CA LEU A 183 -24.15 -16.69 -3.43
C LEU A 183 -24.07 -18.19 -3.74
N HIS A 184 -22.90 -18.81 -3.56
CA HIS A 184 -22.70 -20.23 -3.86
C HIS A 184 -23.19 -21.17 -2.75
N ALA A 185 -23.46 -20.64 -1.56
CA ALA A 185 -23.96 -21.39 -0.41
C ALA A 185 -25.50 -21.45 -0.32
N GLN A 186 -26.21 -20.68 -1.14
CA GLN A 186 -27.68 -20.66 -1.24
C GLN A 186 -28.18 -21.62 -2.32
#